data_AF-A0A2P4T9M2-F1
#
_entry.id   AF-A0A2P4T9M2-F1
#
_cell.length_a   1.000
_cell.length_b   1.000
_cell.length_c   1.000
_cell.angle_alpha   90.00
_cell.angle_beta   90.00
_cell.angle_gamma   90.00
#
_symmetry.space_group_name_H-M   'P 1'
#
loop_
_entity.id
_entity.type
_entity.pdbx_description
1 polymer ?
#
loop_
_entity_poly.entity_id
_entity_poly.type
_entity_poly.pdbx_seq_one_letter_code
_entity_poly.pdbx_strand_id
1 'polypeptide(L)'
;LKKQDAKATETEELVKNKLVKYESEKKQLEQELEQSRKKLNQSESNREALLHQVTALIEDLRSQLLRAEEDRADLQRQISHVVMHHQSSHDVQEDERRIRTGTALKPCFYWVYCSVPTFIVAERYEREKQELEKHILELKAKLTHSTAMSEVEELKRRIEHKDKEKAQLVLHIEALTSDLENREKQQQKMLDQLKEIQSCYKASENGRRQTELQSAELAHQVEESTKEAERYLTEFKHSEALRLETEKRKEDLKMRAQETIRQWKQKCKKLDREVEKQSEAISELMDKNNQVLKEKDDLRNQLLSAIHQIENLQKELDDVLTKRAQQEEQLHCKEVKLNEMKSRQMSLEEEIKEFQGTVNKLENELKKQIFLQNQMQAEKEHLEQEIATRNSIHEKDRERLLEMQADVKNLSAVRVELMNRIAEEEKIKKELHKSLSELQKHQESKHEEMASANRQLKMEREVHQQELADLRLELHNAKIKHEQNIQELTKLLKQQKADADAQIRMLKMELVEEKSIVKTQSQQLEKIKVECDKLTEELTQCEEENTKLRRKFEFVKQELEKKDKQISDEEDHLRRMDKARLQFKVQLHHLEMEKESILTMIGTEIDAACEIFSRDSMEKFKV
;
A
#
# COMPACT_ATOMS: atom_id res chain seq x y z
N LEU A 1 -19.51 -9.37 51.28
CA LEU A 1 -19.30 -10.71 51.86
C LEU A 1 -20.07 -10.79 53.18
N LYS A 2 -20.18 -11.97 53.81
CA LYS A 2 -21.19 -12.41 54.82
C LYS A 2 -22.13 -11.38 55.50
N LYS A 3 -21.66 -10.22 56.01
CA LYS A 3 -22.51 -9.15 56.57
C LYS A 3 -23.19 -8.22 55.56
N GLN A 4 -22.77 -8.19 54.30
CA GLN A 4 -23.46 -7.52 53.20
C GLN A 4 -24.50 -8.44 52.57
N ASP A 5 -24.14 -9.71 52.39
CA ASP A 5 -24.97 -10.72 51.72
C ASP A 5 -26.29 -10.92 52.49
N ALA A 6 -26.23 -10.98 53.83
CA ALA A 6 -27.41 -11.02 54.71
C ALA A 6 -28.32 -9.77 54.60
N LYS A 7 -27.76 -8.58 54.34
CA LYS A 7 -28.54 -7.36 54.11
C LYS A 7 -29.19 -7.35 52.72
N ALA A 8 -28.51 -7.90 51.72
CA ALA A 8 -29.07 -8.03 50.38
C ALA A 8 -30.32 -8.94 50.42
N THR A 9 -30.24 -10.11 51.08
CA THR A 9 -31.38 -11.01 51.25
C THR A 9 -32.53 -10.37 52.02
N GLU A 10 -32.25 -9.62 53.09
CA GLU A 10 -33.26 -8.89 53.87
C GLU A 10 -33.98 -7.83 53.00
N THR A 11 -33.25 -7.09 52.15
CA THR A 11 -33.87 -6.15 51.21
C THR A 11 -34.66 -6.83 50.10
N GLU A 12 -34.20 -7.98 49.59
CA GLU A 12 -34.87 -8.74 48.54
C GLU A 12 -36.20 -9.34 49.05
N GLU A 13 -36.21 -9.88 50.26
CA GLU A 13 -37.40 -10.40 50.95
C GLU A 13 -38.41 -9.29 51.25
N LEU A 14 -37.95 -8.11 51.68
CA LEU A 14 -38.80 -6.93 51.87
C LEU A 14 -39.40 -6.40 50.56
N VAL A 15 -38.69 -6.52 49.43
CA VAL A 15 -39.23 -6.22 48.09
C VAL A 15 -40.25 -7.26 47.65
N LYS A 16 -39.99 -8.55 47.84
CA LYS A 16 -40.94 -9.64 47.53
C LYS A 16 -42.25 -9.49 48.30
N ASN A 17 -42.17 -9.19 49.60
CA ASN A 17 -43.35 -8.96 50.44
C ASN A 17 -44.18 -7.73 49.99
N LYS A 18 -43.52 -6.66 49.51
CA LYS A 18 -44.21 -5.53 48.88
C LYS A 18 -44.87 -5.90 47.56
N LEU A 19 -44.20 -6.69 46.71
CA LEU A 19 -44.74 -7.14 45.43
C LEU A 19 -46.02 -7.98 45.62
N VAL A 20 -45.99 -8.96 46.53
CA VAL A 20 -47.16 -9.80 46.87
C VAL A 20 -48.33 -8.95 47.39
N LYS A 21 -48.06 -7.91 48.19
CA LYS A 21 -49.10 -6.98 48.67
C LYS A 21 -49.72 -6.18 47.51
N TYR A 22 -48.90 -5.63 46.62
CA TYR A 22 -49.42 -4.92 45.43
C TYR A 22 -50.18 -5.86 44.48
N GLU A 23 -49.79 -7.13 44.35
CA GLU A 23 -50.56 -8.11 43.58
C GLU A 23 -51.92 -8.43 44.21
N SER A 24 -52.01 -8.50 45.54
CA SER A 24 -53.30 -8.71 46.22
C SER A 24 -54.22 -7.50 46.09
N GLU A 25 -53.67 -6.29 46.26
CA GLU A 25 -54.40 -5.03 46.07
C GLU A 25 -54.89 -4.88 44.63
N LYS A 26 -54.03 -5.22 43.64
CA LYS A 26 -54.41 -5.27 42.23
C LYS A 26 -55.58 -6.24 41.97
N LYS A 27 -55.48 -7.49 42.45
CA LYS A 27 -56.53 -8.50 42.28
C LYS A 27 -57.86 -8.07 42.91
N GLN A 28 -57.82 -7.39 44.06
CA GLN A 28 -59.01 -6.82 44.68
C GLN A 28 -59.62 -5.71 43.82
N LEU A 29 -58.82 -4.75 43.32
CA LEU A 29 -59.29 -3.67 42.45
C LEU A 29 -59.85 -4.20 41.12
N GLU A 30 -59.25 -5.24 40.53
CA GLU A 30 -59.78 -5.93 39.34
C GLU A 30 -61.15 -6.56 39.63
N GLN A 31 -61.35 -7.14 40.81
CA GLN A 31 -62.62 -7.74 41.23
C GLN A 31 -63.70 -6.67 41.51
N GLU A 32 -63.34 -5.54 42.13
CA GLU A 32 -64.23 -4.40 42.39
C GLU A 32 -64.63 -3.68 41.08
N LEU A 33 -63.70 -3.53 40.13
CA LEU A 33 -63.98 -3.03 38.78
C LEU A 33 -64.99 -3.93 38.05
N GLU A 34 -64.81 -5.24 38.11
CA GLU A 34 -65.68 -6.21 37.44
C GLU A 34 -67.08 -6.30 38.08
N GLN A 35 -67.20 -6.14 39.40
CA GLN A 35 -68.49 -5.95 40.06
C GLN A 35 -69.17 -4.64 39.62
N SER A 36 -68.39 -3.56 39.46
CA SER A 36 -68.91 -2.26 39.04
C SER A 36 -69.40 -2.28 37.59
N ARG A 37 -68.68 -2.97 36.69
CA ARG A 37 -69.12 -3.24 35.31
C ARG A 37 -70.42 -4.02 35.26
N LYS A 38 -70.55 -5.11 36.03
CA LYS A 38 -71.80 -5.88 36.11
C LYS A 38 -73.00 -5.02 36.56
N LYS A 39 -72.80 -4.14 37.54
CA LYS A 39 -73.83 -3.18 37.99
C LYS A 39 -74.18 -2.13 36.93
N LEU A 40 -73.18 -1.64 36.18
CA LEU A 40 -73.41 -0.71 35.07
C LEU A 40 -74.24 -1.36 33.97
N ASN A 41 -73.87 -2.55 33.49
CA ASN A 41 -74.61 -3.26 32.45
C ASN A 41 -76.06 -3.57 32.88
N GLN A 42 -76.30 -3.88 34.16
CA GLN A 42 -77.65 -4.03 34.71
C GLN A 42 -78.43 -2.71 34.70
N SER A 43 -77.79 -1.60 35.08
CA SER A 43 -78.38 -0.26 35.02
C SER A 43 -78.72 0.17 33.59
N GLU A 44 -77.84 -0.14 32.63
CA GLU A 44 -78.03 0.15 31.20
C GLU A 44 -79.16 -0.68 30.59
N SER A 45 -79.25 -1.98 30.89
CA SER A 45 -80.37 -2.83 30.47
C SER A 45 -81.71 -2.35 31.06
N ASN A 46 -81.74 -1.94 32.33
CA ASN A 46 -82.92 -1.35 32.96
C ASN A 46 -83.30 0.00 32.32
N ARG A 47 -82.32 0.85 32.01
CA ARG A 47 -82.50 2.12 31.27
C ARG A 47 -83.06 1.85 29.87
N GLU A 48 -82.59 0.82 29.19
CA GLU A 48 -83.07 0.44 27.86
C GLU A 48 -84.50 -0.11 27.89
N ALA A 49 -84.86 -0.94 28.88
CA ALA A 49 -86.24 -1.37 29.09
C ALA A 49 -87.18 -0.16 29.33
N LEU A 50 -86.76 0.79 30.16
CA LEU A 50 -87.51 2.04 30.39
C LEU A 50 -87.61 2.91 29.12
N LEU A 51 -86.55 2.99 28.31
CA LEU A 51 -86.60 3.74 27.05
C LEU A 51 -87.55 3.10 26.03
N HIS A 52 -87.59 1.77 25.93
CA HIS A 52 -88.58 1.08 25.08
C HIS A 52 -90.01 1.34 25.58
N GLN A 53 -90.24 1.31 26.91
CA GLN A 53 -91.54 1.60 27.51
C GLN A 53 -91.99 3.05 27.26
N VAL A 54 -91.09 4.03 27.42
CA VAL A 54 -91.36 5.45 27.14
C VAL A 54 -91.61 5.69 25.64
N THR A 55 -90.85 5.02 24.76
CA THR A 55 -91.04 5.13 23.30
C THR A 55 -92.40 4.58 22.89
N ALA A 56 -92.78 3.40 23.39
CA ALA A 56 -94.12 2.82 23.14
C ALA A 56 -95.26 3.71 23.66
N LEU A 57 -95.09 4.35 24.82
CA LEU A 57 -96.07 5.32 25.35
C LEU A 57 -96.19 6.57 24.45
N ILE A 58 -95.07 7.05 23.91
CA ILE A 58 -95.06 8.18 22.95
C ILE A 58 -95.73 7.79 21.62
N GLU A 59 -95.49 6.57 21.13
CA GLU A 59 -96.13 6.05 19.92
C GLU A 59 -97.67 5.92 20.08
N ASP A 60 -98.15 5.42 21.22
CA ASP A 60 -99.59 5.36 21.48
C ASP A 60 -100.20 6.75 21.71
N LEU A 61 -99.54 7.65 22.45
CA LEU A 61 -100.00 9.04 22.60
C LEU A 61 -100.06 9.79 21.26
N ARG A 62 -99.10 9.55 20.35
CA ARG A 62 -99.16 10.04 18.96
C ARG A 62 -100.35 9.44 18.19
N SER A 63 -100.61 8.15 18.38
CA SER A 63 -101.73 7.44 17.74
C SER A 63 -103.09 7.89 18.28
N GLN A 64 -103.17 8.24 19.57
CA GLN A 64 -104.35 8.87 20.19
C GLN A 64 -104.54 10.29 19.68
N LEU A 65 -103.47 11.09 19.58
CA LEU A 65 -103.53 12.45 19.03
C LEU A 65 -104.03 12.43 17.58
N LEU A 66 -103.46 11.56 16.72
CA LEU A 66 -103.84 11.45 15.32
C LEU A 66 -105.34 11.18 15.15
N ARG A 67 -105.89 10.21 15.90
CA ARG A 67 -107.34 9.93 15.93
C ARG A 67 -108.15 11.15 16.35
N ALA A 68 -107.71 11.88 17.39
CA ALA A 68 -108.38 13.10 17.83
C ALA A 68 -108.28 14.27 16.82
N GLU A 69 -107.25 14.29 15.96
CA GLU A 69 -107.17 15.26 14.85
C GLU A 69 -108.05 14.86 13.66
N GLU A 70 -108.22 13.56 13.39
CA GLU A 70 -109.18 13.01 12.43
C GLU A 70 -110.62 13.30 12.87
N ASP A 71 -110.97 13.01 14.14
CA ASP A 71 -112.26 13.35 14.76
C ASP A 71 -112.55 14.87 14.68
N ARG A 72 -111.53 15.70 14.93
CA ARG A 72 -111.64 17.17 14.81
C ARG A 72 -111.88 17.60 13.36
N ALA A 73 -111.23 16.97 12.38
CA ALA A 73 -111.44 17.25 10.96
C ALA A 73 -112.83 16.80 10.47
N ASP A 74 -113.36 15.71 11.01
CA ASP A 74 -114.73 15.24 10.77
C ASP A 74 -115.77 16.20 11.37
N LEU A 75 -115.57 16.65 12.62
CA LEU A 75 -116.41 17.68 13.25
C LEU A 75 -116.34 19.01 12.48
N GLN A 76 -115.16 19.42 12.00
CA GLN A 76 -115.01 20.65 11.21
C GLN A 76 -115.68 20.55 9.83
N ARG A 77 -115.72 19.35 9.22
CA ARG A 77 -116.57 19.05 8.04
C ARG A 77 -118.06 19.15 8.39
N GLN A 78 -118.52 18.59 9.51
CA GLN A 78 -119.91 18.71 9.95
C GLN A 78 -120.33 20.17 10.20
N ILE A 79 -119.50 20.96 10.88
CA ILE A 79 -119.71 22.40 11.08
C ILE A 79 -119.82 23.14 9.73
N SER A 80 -118.97 22.79 8.76
CA SER A 80 -119.03 23.37 7.41
C SER A 80 -120.35 23.05 6.68
N HIS A 81 -120.95 21.89 6.93
CA HIS A 81 -122.30 21.56 6.44
C HIS A 81 -123.43 22.31 7.17
N VAL A 82 -123.27 22.59 8.47
CA VAL A 82 -124.29 23.34 9.25
C VAL A 82 -124.32 24.83 8.87
N VAL A 83 -123.16 25.45 8.66
CA VAL A 83 -123.04 26.87 8.27
C VAL A 83 -123.72 27.18 6.94
N MET A 84 -123.80 26.20 6.02
CA MET A 84 -124.48 26.33 4.73
C MET A 84 -126.02 26.39 4.83
N HIS A 85 -126.62 26.16 6.00
CA HIS A 85 -128.07 25.97 6.15
C HIS A 85 -128.84 27.06 6.93
N HIS A 86 -128.17 28.08 7.48
CA HIS A 86 -128.80 29.10 8.34
C HIS A 86 -128.58 30.54 7.82
N GLN A 87 -129.33 30.93 6.77
CA GLN A 87 -129.46 32.32 6.31
C GLN A 87 -130.91 32.69 5.97
N SER A 88 -131.76 32.80 7.00
CA SER A 88 -133.05 33.51 6.89
C SER A 88 -133.54 33.99 8.26
N SER A 89 -134.00 35.24 8.33
CA SER A 89 -134.65 35.92 9.48
C SER A 89 -133.78 36.17 10.73
N HIS A 90 -134.05 37.19 11.56
CA HIS A 90 -134.59 38.55 11.35
C HIS A 90 -134.39 39.33 12.67
N ASP A 91 -134.02 40.62 12.66
CA ASP A 91 -133.77 41.38 13.90
C ASP A 91 -134.31 42.83 13.87
N VAL A 92 -135.05 43.23 14.91
CA VAL A 92 -135.80 44.51 15.12
C VAL A 92 -136.19 44.58 16.62
N GLN A 93 -136.15 45.67 17.41
CA GLN A 93 -135.54 47.03 17.39
C GLN A 93 -135.81 47.72 18.76
N GLU A 94 -135.00 48.69 19.21
CA GLU A 94 -135.18 49.44 20.48
C GLU A 94 -135.76 50.89 20.35
N ASP A 95 -136.85 51.14 21.10
CA ASP A 95 -137.15 52.16 22.15
C ASP A 95 -137.21 53.73 22.02
N GLU A 96 -138.21 54.27 22.76
CA GLU A 96 -138.42 55.54 23.53
C GLU A 96 -138.37 57.03 23.02
N ARG A 97 -139.33 57.90 23.45
CA ARG A 97 -139.16 59.17 24.29
C ARG A 97 -140.28 60.28 24.35
N ARG A 98 -140.62 60.74 25.60
CA ARG A 98 -140.83 62.15 26.16
C ARG A 98 -142.10 63.11 25.95
N ILE A 99 -142.96 63.21 26.99
CA ILE A 99 -143.42 64.38 27.87
C ILE A 99 -143.80 65.82 27.33
N ARG A 100 -145.01 66.42 27.68
CA ARG A 100 -145.29 67.66 28.57
C ARG A 100 -146.67 68.48 28.44
N THR A 101 -147.44 68.68 29.57
CA THR A 101 -148.36 69.82 30.07
C THR A 101 -149.59 70.53 29.36
N GLY A 102 -150.72 70.82 30.09
CA GLY A 102 -151.59 72.07 29.97
C GLY A 102 -153.15 72.14 30.34
N THR A 103 -153.63 73.14 31.14
CA THR A 103 -155.00 73.85 31.25
C THR A 103 -156.33 73.28 31.88
N ALA A 104 -157.28 74.16 32.37
CA ALA A 104 -158.68 73.89 32.92
C ALA A 104 -159.62 75.17 33.18
N LEU A 105 -160.97 75.06 33.43
CA LEU A 105 -162.02 76.16 33.62
C LEU A 105 -163.32 75.77 34.47
N LYS A 106 -164.31 76.67 34.84
CA LYS A 106 -165.45 76.43 35.86
C LYS A 106 -167.00 76.95 35.72
N PRO A 107 -167.71 77.81 36.55
CA PRO A 107 -169.08 77.50 37.18
C PRO A 107 -170.25 78.59 37.46
N CYS A 108 -171.46 78.18 38.00
CA CYS A 108 -172.41 78.83 39.03
C CYS A 108 -173.92 79.39 38.81
N PHE A 109 -174.78 79.38 39.90
CA PHE A 109 -175.89 80.32 40.46
C PHE A 109 -177.52 80.29 40.34
N TYR A 110 -178.25 80.71 41.44
CA TYR A 110 -179.68 81.09 41.97
C TYR A 110 -181.09 81.31 41.22
N TRP A 111 -182.32 81.72 41.77
CA TRP A 111 -183.24 81.48 42.99
C TRP A 111 -184.57 82.42 43.18
N VAL A 112 -185.55 82.22 44.18
CA VAL A 112 -186.53 83.20 44.93
C VAL A 112 -188.16 83.43 44.77
N TYR A 113 -189.00 83.53 45.90
CA TYR A 113 -190.33 84.25 46.40
C TYR A 113 -191.95 84.00 46.14
N CYS A 114 -192.96 84.77 46.76
CA CYS A 114 -194.39 84.43 47.34
C CYS A 114 -195.82 85.22 47.08
N SER A 115 -197.07 84.71 47.50
CA SER A 115 -198.32 85.35 48.24
C SER A 115 -199.89 85.49 47.76
N VAL A 116 -200.93 85.55 48.72
CA VAL A 116 -202.39 86.21 48.87
C VAL A 116 -203.91 85.58 48.74
N PRO A 117 -205.01 85.96 49.55
CA PRO A 117 -206.53 85.53 49.51
C PRO A 117 -207.78 86.51 50.00
N THR A 118 -209.15 86.16 50.05
CA THR A 118 -210.37 86.65 50.98
C THR A 118 -211.97 86.68 50.54
N PHE A 119 -213.02 86.63 51.48
CA PHE A 119 -214.54 87.10 51.56
C PHE A 119 -215.88 86.25 51.16
N ILE A 120 -217.27 86.43 51.44
CA ILE A 120 -218.35 87.28 52.20
C ILE A 120 -219.84 86.61 52.48
N VAL A 121 -221.05 87.29 52.79
CA VAL A 121 -222.38 86.82 53.50
C VAL A 121 -223.85 87.51 53.21
N ALA A 122 -225.10 86.99 53.58
CA ALA A 122 -226.55 87.57 53.46
C ALA A 122 -227.85 86.95 54.27
N GLU A 123 -229.13 87.55 54.39
CA GLU A 123 -230.42 87.06 55.15
C GLU A 123 -231.89 87.81 54.99
N ARG A 124 -233.16 87.23 55.27
CA ARG A 124 -234.57 87.86 55.63
C ARG A 124 -235.93 86.97 55.87
N TYR A 125 -237.22 87.48 56.13
CA TYR A 125 -238.55 86.75 56.51
C TYR A 125 -240.05 87.39 56.30
N GLU A 126 -241.12 87.01 57.09
CA GLU A 126 -242.65 86.96 56.92
C GLU A 126 -243.59 87.62 58.05
N ARG A 127 -244.96 87.45 58.08
CA ARG A 127 -246.02 87.82 59.10
C ARG A 127 -247.44 87.19 58.77
N GLU A 128 -248.58 87.16 59.52
CA GLU A 128 -249.10 87.37 60.93
C GLU A 128 -250.59 86.84 61.08
N LYS A 129 -251.08 86.56 62.31
CA LYS A 129 -252.44 86.59 62.92
C LYS A 129 -253.50 85.47 62.87
N GLN A 130 -253.21 84.27 62.39
CA GLN A 130 -253.86 83.04 62.91
C GLN A 130 -253.00 82.46 64.05
N GLU A 131 -252.84 83.27 65.11
CA GLU A 131 -251.70 83.18 66.04
C GLU A 131 -251.97 82.33 67.29
N LEU A 132 -253.09 82.59 67.99
CA LEU A 132 -253.23 82.21 69.40
C LEU A 132 -253.30 80.69 69.64
N GLU A 133 -253.79 79.93 68.66
CA GLU A 133 -253.77 78.45 68.69
C GLU A 133 -252.49 77.88 68.04
N LYS A 134 -251.87 78.63 67.13
CA LYS A 134 -250.53 78.32 66.60
C LYS A 134 -249.46 78.43 67.69
N HIS A 135 -249.68 79.18 68.77
CA HIS A 135 -248.78 79.26 69.93
C HIS A 135 -248.39 77.88 70.52
N ILE A 136 -249.23 76.84 70.40
CA ILE A 136 -248.88 75.48 70.85
C ILE A 136 -247.84 74.82 69.91
N LEU A 137 -247.93 75.04 68.59
CA LEU A 137 -246.87 74.67 67.65
C LEU A 137 -245.62 75.55 67.86
N GLU A 138 -245.82 76.82 68.19
CA GLU A 138 -244.77 77.81 68.42
C GLU A 138 -243.87 77.45 69.62
N LEU A 139 -244.42 76.82 70.66
CA LEU A 139 -243.64 76.28 71.79
C LEU A 139 -242.80 75.05 71.43
N LYS A 140 -243.20 74.23 70.44
CA LYS A 140 -242.36 73.14 69.92
C LYS A 140 -241.33 73.61 68.88
N ALA A 141 -241.67 74.60 68.07
CA ALA A 141 -240.74 75.21 67.12
C ALA A 141 -239.57 75.95 67.84
N LYS A 142 -239.86 76.67 68.92
CA LYS A 142 -238.84 77.40 69.70
C LYS A 142 -237.81 76.49 70.38
N LEU A 143 -238.16 75.21 70.64
CA LEU A 143 -237.25 74.22 71.23
C LEU A 143 -236.36 73.52 70.18
N THR A 144 -236.69 73.60 68.89
CA THR A 144 -235.94 72.93 67.80
C THR A 144 -235.06 73.87 66.96
N HIS A 145 -235.08 75.18 67.24
CA HIS A 145 -234.29 76.19 66.52
C HIS A 145 -233.83 77.37 67.40
N SER A 146 -233.07 77.08 68.46
CA SER A 146 -232.37 78.10 69.26
C SER A 146 -230.96 77.65 69.66
N THR A 147 -230.01 78.62 69.63
CA THR A 147 -228.61 78.62 70.12
C THR A 147 -227.74 77.37 69.98
N ALA A 148 -228.09 76.24 70.63
CA ALA A 148 -227.25 75.04 70.69
C ALA A 148 -226.83 74.50 69.31
N MET A 149 -227.68 74.61 68.28
CA MET A 149 -227.33 74.24 66.91
C MET A 149 -226.19 75.10 66.33
N SER A 150 -226.19 76.41 66.60
CA SER A 150 -225.13 77.33 66.15
C SER A 150 -223.79 77.03 66.83
N GLU A 151 -223.82 76.64 68.10
CA GLU A 151 -222.62 76.24 68.85
C GLU A 151 -222.05 74.91 68.33
N VAL A 152 -222.90 73.94 68.00
CA VAL A 152 -222.50 72.67 67.36
C VAL A 152 -221.88 72.90 65.97
N GLU A 153 -222.47 73.76 65.14
CA GLU A 153 -221.92 74.09 63.81
C GLU A 153 -220.62 74.90 63.87
N GLU A 154 -220.44 75.74 64.89
CA GLU A 154 -219.17 76.42 65.11
C GLU A 154 -218.09 75.48 65.70
N LEU A 155 -218.45 74.60 66.64
CA LEU A 155 -217.56 73.53 67.10
C LEU A 155 -217.14 72.62 65.95
N LYS A 156 -218.05 72.27 65.03
CA LYS A 156 -217.72 71.50 63.83
C LYS A 156 -216.71 72.23 62.94
N ARG A 157 -216.88 73.54 62.71
CA ARG A 157 -215.88 74.36 61.97
C ARG A 157 -214.54 74.47 62.71
N ARG A 158 -214.53 74.55 64.05
CA ARG A 158 -213.30 74.52 64.87
C ARG A 158 -212.60 73.16 64.79
N ILE A 159 -213.35 72.06 64.77
CA ILE A 159 -212.83 70.69 64.60
C ILE A 159 -212.23 70.54 63.20
N GLU A 160 -212.96 70.89 62.13
CA GLU A 160 -212.41 70.85 60.77
C GLU A 160 -211.17 71.73 60.58
N HIS A 161 -211.08 72.87 61.28
CA HIS A 161 -209.87 73.69 61.30
C HIS A 161 -208.72 72.97 62.02
N LYS A 162 -208.99 72.36 63.19
CA LYS A 162 -207.99 71.60 63.96
C LYS A 162 -207.54 70.33 63.25
N ASP A 163 -208.40 69.67 62.47
CA ASP A 163 -208.03 68.54 61.63
C ASP A 163 -207.21 68.97 60.40
N LYS A 164 -207.48 70.17 59.83
CA LYS A 164 -206.63 70.76 58.77
C LYS A 164 -205.25 71.15 59.31
N GLU A 165 -205.17 71.79 60.49
CA GLU A 165 -203.92 72.04 61.20
C GLU A 165 -203.17 70.75 61.54
N LYS A 166 -203.88 69.72 62.02
CA LYS A 166 -203.32 68.40 62.34
C LYS A 166 -202.79 67.69 61.10
N ALA A 167 -203.49 67.76 59.96
CA ALA A 167 -203.01 67.23 58.69
C ALA A 167 -201.76 67.97 58.19
N GLN A 168 -201.72 69.30 58.32
CA GLN A 168 -200.53 70.09 58.00
C GLN A 168 -199.35 69.76 58.93
N LEU A 169 -199.59 69.56 60.23
CA LEU A 169 -198.57 69.12 61.19
C LEU A 169 -198.08 67.70 60.91
N VAL A 170 -198.95 66.76 60.53
CA VAL A 170 -198.56 65.42 60.09
C VAL A 170 -197.67 65.49 58.85
N LEU A 171 -198.08 66.22 57.80
CA LEU A 171 -197.26 66.42 56.60
C LEU A 171 -195.92 67.09 56.90
N HIS A 172 -195.88 68.03 57.87
CA HIS A 172 -194.64 68.67 58.28
C HIS A 172 -193.74 67.73 59.10
N ILE A 173 -194.31 66.87 59.96
CA ILE A 173 -193.59 65.82 60.67
C ILE A 173 -193.05 64.77 59.70
N GLU A 174 -193.83 64.35 58.71
CA GLU A 174 -193.40 63.41 57.65
C GLU A 174 -192.27 64.01 56.81
N ALA A 175 -192.37 65.29 56.42
CA ALA A 175 -191.29 65.99 55.72
C ALA A 175 -190.03 66.11 56.59
N LEU A 176 -190.14 66.50 57.86
CA LEU A 176 -189.01 66.59 58.79
C LEU A 176 -188.39 65.21 59.08
N THR A 177 -189.20 64.15 59.16
CA THR A 177 -188.72 62.77 59.33
C THR A 177 -187.97 62.31 58.09
N SER A 178 -188.49 62.61 56.90
CA SER A 178 -187.80 62.32 55.64
C SER A 178 -186.48 63.10 55.53
N ASP A 179 -186.44 64.39 55.89
CA ASP A 179 -185.21 65.19 55.91
C ASP A 179 -184.19 64.67 56.93
N LEU A 180 -184.64 64.20 58.10
CA LEU A 180 -183.79 63.56 59.10
C LEU A 180 -183.24 62.22 58.60
N GLU A 181 -184.09 61.34 58.07
CA GLU A 181 -183.67 60.08 57.42
C GLU A 181 -182.69 60.33 56.27
N ASN A 182 -182.92 61.36 55.45
CA ASN A 182 -182.06 61.70 54.33
C ASN A 182 -180.70 62.24 54.80
N ARG A 183 -180.68 63.00 55.91
CA ARG A 183 -179.43 63.41 56.59
C ARG A 183 -178.71 62.24 57.25
N GLU A 184 -179.41 61.31 57.87
CA GLU A 184 -178.83 60.09 58.44
C GLU A 184 -178.22 59.20 57.34
N LYS A 185 -178.95 59.01 56.23
CA LYS A 185 -178.44 58.31 55.04
C LYS A 185 -177.24 59.03 54.40
N GLN A 186 -177.16 60.36 54.50
CA GLN A 186 -175.96 61.12 54.09
C GLN A 186 -174.80 60.96 55.09
N GLN A 187 -175.05 61.01 56.40
CA GLN A 187 -174.05 60.80 57.45
C GLN A 187 -173.46 59.38 57.38
N GLN A 188 -174.30 58.37 57.20
CA GLN A 188 -173.88 56.99 56.99
C GLN A 188 -172.99 56.86 55.74
N LYS A 189 -173.38 57.46 54.60
CA LYS A 189 -172.54 57.49 53.39
C LYS A 189 -171.19 58.18 53.62
N MET A 190 -171.14 59.28 54.37
CA MET A 190 -169.88 59.94 54.72
C MET A 190 -169.03 59.06 55.66
N LEU A 191 -169.63 58.36 56.62
CA LEU A 191 -168.93 57.42 57.50
C LEU A 191 -168.35 56.23 56.71
N ASP A 192 -169.09 55.70 55.74
CA ASP A 192 -168.62 54.60 54.90
C ASP A 192 -167.54 55.04 53.92
N GLN A 193 -167.65 56.24 53.34
CA GLN A 193 -166.56 56.87 52.57
C GLN A 193 -165.30 57.10 53.43
N LEU A 194 -165.45 57.52 54.70
CA LEU A 194 -164.30 57.67 55.60
C LEU A 194 -163.66 56.32 55.95
N LYS A 195 -164.45 55.24 56.12
CA LYS A 195 -163.92 53.87 56.27
C LYS A 195 -163.18 53.41 55.01
N GLU A 196 -163.73 53.68 53.83
CA GLU A 196 -163.12 53.34 52.54
C GLU A 196 -161.80 54.10 52.33
N ILE A 197 -161.77 55.41 52.58
CA ILE A 197 -160.54 56.22 52.57
C ILE A 197 -159.53 55.71 53.59
N GLN A 198 -159.94 55.35 54.80
CA GLN A 198 -159.05 54.77 55.80
C GLN A 198 -158.50 53.40 55.36
N SER A 199 -159.31 52.58 54.69
CA SER A 199 -158.90 51.29 54.12
C SER A 199 -157.89 51.48 52.99
N CYS A 200 -158.18 52.38 52.04
CA CYS A 200 -157.29 52.71 50.93
C CYS A 200 -155.96 53.32 51.42
N TYR A 201 -156.00 54.17 52.45
CA TYR A 201 -154.79 54.70 53.08
C TYR A 201 -153.96 53.58 53.72
N LYS A 202 -154.57 52.68 54.50
CA LYS A 202 -153.88 51.51 55.09
C LYS A 202 -153.27 50.59 54.02
N ALA A 203 -154.00 50.35 52.92
CA ALA A 203 -153.51 49.56 51.79
C ALA A 203 -152.33 50.24 51.10
N SER A 204 -152.41 51.56 50.86
CA SER A 204 -151.32 52.37 50.30
C SER A 204 -150.10 52.44 51.23
N GLU A 205 -150.31 52.55 52.54
CA GLU A 205 -149.26 52.59 53.56
C GLU A 205 -148.55 51.23 53.67
N ASN A 206 -149.30 50.12 53.64
CA ASN A 206 -148.73 48.77 53.65
C ASN A 206 -148.00 48.45 52.34
N GLY A 207 -148.55 48.86 51.18
CA GLY A 207 -147.88 48.75 49.88
C GLY A 207 -146.57 49.55 49.85
N ARG A 208 -146.58 50.77 50.40
CA ARG A 208 -145.36 51.60 50.54
C ARG A 208 -144.31 50.90 51.42
N ARG A 209 -144.70 50.41 52.60
CA ARG A 209 -143.82 49.62 53.49
C ARG A 209 -143.24 48.39 52.79
N GLN A 210 -144.02 47.69 51.98
CA GLN A 210 -143.55 46.55 51.20
C GLN A 210 -142.52 46.97 50.15
N THR A 211 -142.75 48.08 49.43
CA THR A 211 -141.76 48.62 48.48
C THR A 211 -140.53 49.21 49.17
N GLU A 212 -140.66 49.76 50.37
CA GLU A 212 -139.54 50.25 51.21
C GLU A 212 -138.65 49.08 51.65
N LEU A 213 -139.26 47.97 52.10
CA LEU A 213 -138.54 46.73 52.43
C LEU A 213 -137.84 46.14 51.20
N GLN A 214 -138.54 45.97 50.08
CA GLN A 214 -137.95 45.47 48.83
C GLN A 214 -136.83 46.37 48.31
N SER A 215 -136.96 47.70 48.45
CA SER A 215 -135.89 48.63 48.09
C SER A 215 -134.69 48.55 49.04
N ALA A 216 -134.90 48.23 50.32
CA ALA A 216 -133.82 48.01 51.28
C ALA A 216 -133.11 46.65 51.06
N GLU A 217 -133.86 45.60 50.74
CA GLU A 217 -133.34 44.28 50.36
C GLU A 217 -132.48 44.38 49.09
N LEU A 218 -132.97 45.06 48.04
CA LEU A 218 -132.20 45.30 46.82
C LEU A 218 -130.99 46.21 47.06
N ALA A 219 -131.09 47.23 47.91
CA ALA A 219 -129.95 48.06 48.27
C ALA A 219 -128.87 47.26 49.01
N HIS A 220 -129.25 46.40 49.95
CA HIS A 220 -128.35 45.49 50.66
C HIS A 220 -127.68 44.51 49.70
N GLN A 221 -128.44 43.89 48.79
CA GLN A 221 -127.91 42.97 47.79
C GLN A 221 -126.92 43.65 46.84
N VAL A 222 -127.17 44.90 46.45
CA VAL A 222 -126.22 45.71 45.67
C VAL A 222 -124.97 46.04 46.50
N GLU A 223 -125.10 46.40 47.78
CA GLU A 223 -123.97 46.71 48.66
C GLU A 223 -123.11 45.47 48.97
N GLU A 224 -123.71 44.28 49.07
CA GLU A 224 -122.98 43.01 49.16
C GLU A 224 -122.28 42.68 47.83
N SER A 225 -122.96 42.85 46.70
CA SER A 225 -122.39 42.62 45.36
C SER A 225 -121.22 43.55 45.07
N THR A 226 -121.26 44.82 45.49
CA THR A 226 -120.11 45.74 45.34
C THR A 226 -118.98 45.35 46.28
N LYS A 227 -119.25 44.98 47.54
CA LYS A 227 -118.22 44.45 48.46
C LYS A 227 -117.59 43.14 47.96
N GLU A 228 -118.30 42.33 47.17
CA GLU A 228 -117.73 41.16 46.51
C GLU A 228 -116.87 41.54 45.30
N ALA A 229 -117.36 42.43 44.43
CA ALA A 229 -116.57 42.96 43.32
C ALA A 229 -115.29 43.68 43.79
N GLU A 230 -115.34 44.43 44.90
CA GLU A 230 -114.17 45.06 45.51
C GLU A 230 -113.20 44.02 46.08
N ARG A 231 -113.68 42.98 46.77
CA ARG A 231 -112.85 41.86 47.24
C ARG A 231 -112.13 41.20 46.07
N TYR A 232 -112.86 40.77 45.03
CA TYR A 232 -112.26 40.20 43.82
C TYR A 232 -111.27 41.14 43.12
N LEU A 233 -111.54 42.45 43.10
CA LEU A 233 -110.61 43.44 42.53
C LEU A 233 -109.32 43.57 43.35
N THR A 234 -109.39 43.48 44.69
CA THR A 234 -108.19 43.47 45.55
C THR A 234 -107.41 42.16 45.45
N GLU A 235 -108.09 41.02 45.39
CA GLU A 235 -107.49 39.70 45.17
C GLU A 235 -106.80 39.62 43.79
N PHE A 236 -107.45 40.13 42.75
CA PHE A 236 -106.87 40.24 41.41
C PHE A 236 -105.60 41.09 41.40
N LYS A 237 -105.63 42.29 42.00
CA LYS A 237 -104.45 43.17 42.12
C LYS A 237 -103.32 42.52 42.91
N HIS A 238 -103.63 41.78 43.97
CA HIS A 238 -102.64 41.03 44.76
C HIS A 238 -102.02 39.89 43.94
N SER A 239 -102.85 39.12 43.23
CA SER A 239 -102.42 38.05 42.31
C SER A 239 -101.55 38.59 41.17
N GLU A 240 -101.93 39.72 40.56
CA GLU A 240 -101.14 40.40 39.53
C GLU A 240 -99.79 40.89 40.07
N ALA A 241 -99.73 41.45 41.28
CA ALA A 241 -98.48 41.85 41.92
C ALA A 241 -97.55 40.64 42.18
N LEU A 242 -98.10 39.50 42.65
CA LEU A 242 -97.36 38.25 42.79
C LEU A 242 -96.88 37.71 41.43
N ARG A 243 -97.71 37.82 40.39
CA ARG A 243 -97.38 37.42 39.01
C ARG A 243 -96.21 38.24 38.46
N LEU A 244 -96.23 39.56 38.65
CA LEU A 244 -95.16 40.47 38.22
C LEU A 244 -93.83 40.20 38.97
N GLU A 245 -93.89 39.99 40.28
CA GLU A 245 -92.69 39.72 41.08
C GLU A 245 -92.14 38.29 40.82
N THR A 246 -92.98 37.30 40.49
CA THR A 246 -92.51 35.97 40.04
C THR A 246 -91.92 36.01 38.62
N GLU A 247 -92.50 36.81 37.70
CA GLU A 247 -91.93 37.04 36.36
C GLU A 247 -90.56 37.73 36.44
N LYS A 248 -90.42 38.74 37.31
CA LYS A 248 -89.14 39.40 37.60
C LYS A 248 -88.11 38.42 38.17
N ARG A 249 -88.47 37.60 39.16
CA ARG A 249 -87.58 36.56 39.71
C ARG A 249 -87.16 35.52 38.66
N LYS A 250 -88.07 35.13 37.77
CA LYS A 250 -87.81 34.26 36.62
C LYS A 250 -86.80 34.88 35.65
N GLU A 251 -86.91 36.18 35.36
CA GLU A 251 -85.94 36.89 34.52
C GLU A 251 -84.59 37.07 35.24
N ASP A 252 -84.56 37.41 36.53
CA ASP A 252 -83.34 37.47 37.34
C ASP A 252 -82.60 36.11 37.42
N LEU A 253 -83.35 35.00 37.42
CA LEU A 253 -82.79 33.64 37.35
C LEU A 253 -82.27 33.32 35.94
N LYS A 254 -83.02 33.70 34.89
CA LYS A 254 -82.61 33.56 33.48
C LYS A 254 -81.34 34.34 33.18
N MET A 255 -81.20 35.57 33.66
CA MET A 255 -79.99 36.38 33.54
C MET A 255 -78.80 35.75 34.29
N ARG A 256 -79.00 35.25 35.51
CA ARG A 256 -77.95 34.52 36.26
C ARG A 256 -77.54 33.20 35.58
N ALA A 257 -78.48 32.48 34.96
CA ALA A 257 -78.19 31.29 34.17
C ALA A 257 -77.41 31.63 32.89
N GLN A 258 -77.78 32.70 32.18
CA GLN A 258 -77.05 33.16 30.99
C GLN A 258 -75.63 33.65 31.32
N GLU A 259 -75.44 34.37 32.43
CA GLU A 259 -74.11 34.82 32.86
C GLU A 259 -73.22 33.66 33.31
N THR A 260 -73.76 32.68 34.06
CA THR A 260 -72.99 31.47 34.38
C THR A 260 -72.66 30.64 33.14
N ILE A 261 -73.57 30.53 32.16
CA ILE A 261 -73.27 29.93 30.84
C ILE A 261 -72.16 30.71 30.11
N ARG A 262 -72.15 32.06 30.17
CA ARG A 262 -71.10 32.90 29.59
C ARG A 262 -69.75 32.64 30.27
N GLN A 263 -69.72 32.55 31.59
CA GLN A 263 -68.52 32.24 32.38
C GLN A 263 -67.99 30.83 32.08
N TRP A 264 -68.86 29.81 32.01
CA TRP A 264 -68.44 28.46 31.62
C TRP A 264 -67.93 28.40 30.19
N LYS A 265 -68.60 29.04 29.21
CA LYS A 265 -68.08 29.18 27.83
C LYS A 265 -66.71 29.87 27.79
N GLN A 266 -66.49 30.88 28.63
CA GLN A 266 -65.19 31.56 28.74
C GLN A 266 -64.14 30.69 29.44
N LYS A 267 -64.53 29.78 30.35
CA LYS A 267 -63.65 28.82 31.01
C LYS A 267 -63.25 27.67 30.08
N CYS A 268 -64.18 27.11 29.30
CA CYS A 268 -63.89 26.18 28.21
C CYS A 268 -62.85 26.80 27.26
N LYS A 269 -63.14 27.97 26.66
CA LYS A 269 -62.20 28.68 25.77
C LYS A 269 -60.84 29.06 26.38
N LYS A 270 -60.66 28.97 27.70
CA LYS A 270 -59.36 29.07 28.36
C LYS A 270 -58.66 27.72 28.48
N LEU A 271 -59.40 26.66 28.81
CA LEU A 271 -58.90 25.29 28.87
C LEU A 271 -58.56 24.75 27.48
N ASP A 272 -59.41 25.01 26.47
CA ASP A 272 -59.17 24.62 25.08
C ASP A 272 -57.80 25.14 24.59
N ARG A 273 -57.53 26.43 24.81
CA ARG A 273 -56.25 27.10 24.51
C ARG A 273 -55.07 26.64 25.34
N GLU A 274 -55.32 26.08 26.51
CA GLU A 274 -54.26 25.56 27.37
C GLU A 274 -53.91 24.12 26.97
N VAL A 275 -54.89 23.34 26.50
CA VAL A 275 -54.68 22.04 25.83
C VAL A 275 -53.99 22.22 24.48
N GLU A 276 -54.37 23.23 23.68
CA GLU A 276 -53.68 23.59 22.42
C GLU A 276 -52.18 23.82 22.68
N LYS A 277 -51.82 24.75 23.58
CA LYS A 277 -50.41 24.99 23.97
C LYS A 277 -49.69 23.77 24.53
N GLN A 278 -50.37 22.96 25.33
CA GLN A 278 -49.76 21.75 25.88
C GLN A 278 -49.50 20.72 24.78
N SER A 279 -50.38 20.64 23.76
CA SER A 279 -50.16 19.82 22.57
C SER A 279 -49.04 20.36 21.69
N GLU A 280 -48.92 21.69 21.52
CA GLU A 280 -47.79 22.34 20.84
C GLU A 280 -46.46 22.03 21.54
N ALA A 281 -46.40 22.20 22.87
CA ALA A 281 -45.23 21.90 23.68
C ALA A 281 -44.87 20.40 23.68
N ILE A 282 -45.86 19.51 23.65
CA ILE A 282 -45.65 18.06 23.48
C ILE A 282 -45.10 17.74 22.09
N SER A 283 -45.57 18.41 21.03
CA SER A 283 -45.03 18.26 19.68
C SER A 283 -43.56 18.71 19.63
N GLU A 284 -43.25 19.90 20.16
CA GLU A 284 -41.87 20.40 20.26
C GLU A 284 -40.95 19.43 21.01
N LEU A 285 -41.42 18.83 22.11
CA LEU A 285 -40.67 17.84 22.87
C LEU A 285 -40.50 16.52 22.10
N MET A 286 -41.51 16.11 21.32
CA MET A 286 -41.43 14.94 20.45
C MET A 286 -40.41 15.15 19.33
N ASP A 287 -40.41 16.32 18.68
CA ASP A 287 -39.46 16.67 17.63
C ASP A 287 -38.02 16.77 18.16
N LYS A 288 -37.83 17.38 19.34
CA LYS A 288 -36.52 17.40 20.02
C LYS A 288 -36.05 15.99 20.39
N ASN A 289 -36.95 15.12 20.85
CA ASN A 289 -36.62 13.72 21.15
C ASN A 289 -36.30 12.91 19.88
N ASN A 290 -37.01 13.15 18.77
CA ASN A 290 -36.74 12.52 17.48
C ASN A 290 -35.36 12.95 16.93
N GLN A 291 -35.00 14.22 17.07
CA GLN A 291 -33.68 14.74 16.72
C GLN A 291 -32.57 14.11 17.58
N VAL A 292 -32.75 14.03 18.91
CA VAL A 292 -31.80 13.37 19.83
C VAL A 292 -31.66 11.86 19.55
N LEU A 293 -32.75 11.18 19.16
CA LEU A 293 -32.69 9.78 18.72
C LEU A 293 -31.85 9.62 17.45
N LYS A 294 -32.02 10.52 16.47
CA LYS A 294 -31.21 10.52 15.24
C LYS A 294 -29.73 10.79 15.54
N GLU A 295 -29.42 11.81 16.34
CA GLU A 295 -28.04 12.12 16.76
C GLU A 295 -27.39 10.94 17.51
N LYS A 296 -28.15 10.26 18.37
CA LYS A 296 -27.71 9.05 19.07
C LYS A 296 -27.41 7.90 18.10
N ASP A 297 -28.22 7.68 17.07
CA ASP A 297 -27.98 6.61 16.09
C ASP A 297 -26.84 6.98 15.13
N ASP A 298 -26.68 8.26 14.76
CA ASP A 298 -25.50 8.75 14.03
C ASP A 298 -24.20 8.57 14.84
N LEU A 299 -24.21 8.87 16.15
CA LEU A 299 -23.10 8.60 17.07
C LEU A 299 -22.85 7.08 17.24
N ARG A 300 -23.91 6.26 17.24
CA ARG A 300 -23.80 4.79 17.30
C ARG A 300 -23.14 4.23 16.04
N ASN A 301 -23.48 4.77 14.87
CA ASN A 301 -22.86 4.41 13.59
C ASN A 301 -21.38 4.81 13.55
N GLN A 302 -21.04 6.00 14.07
CA GLN A 302 -19.64 6.42 14.26
C GLN A 302 -18.88 5.48 15.21
N LEU A 303 -19.48 5.09 16.34
CA LEU A 303 -18.89 4.14 17.28
C LEU A 303 -18.65 2.76 16.65
N LEU A 304 -19.60 2.25 15.86
CA LEU A 304 -19.42 0.97 15.14
C LEU A 304 -18.29 1.05 14.10
N SER A 305 -18.16 2.17 13.39
CA SER A 305 -17.04 2.41 12.47
C SER A 305 -15.69 2.47 13.21
N ALA A 306 -15.64 3.13 14.37
CA ALA A 306 -14.45 3.20 15.21
C ALA A 306 -14.07 1.83 15.81
N ILE A 307 -15.04 1.04 16.26
CA ILE A 307 -14.82 -0.35 16.70
C ILE A 307 -14.21 -1.17 15.56
N HIS A 308 -14.76 -1.09 14.35
CA HIS A 308 -14.22 -1.86 13.23
C HIS A 308 -12.81 -1.42 12.79
N GLN A 309 -12.48 -0.13 12.93
CA GLN A 309 -11.10 0.35 12.77
C GLN A 309 -10.18 -0.24 13.84
N ILE A 310 -10.60 -0.28 15.11
CA ILE A 310 -9.84 -0.88 16.21
C ILE A 310 -9.66 -2.40 15.99
N GLU A 311 -10.69 -3.13 15.57
CA GLU A 311 -10.60 -4.56 15.23
C GLU A 311 -9.57 -4.84 14.13
N ASN A 312 -9.45 -3.95 13.14
CA ASN A 312 -8.51 -4.11 12.05
C ASN A 312 -7.08 -3.75 12.49
N LEU A 313 -6.90 -2.67 13.27
CA LEU A 313 -5.61 -2.34 13.90
C LEU A 313 -5.14 -3.42 14.90
N GLN A 314 -6.06 -4.10 15.59
CA GLN A 314 -5.76 -5.24 16.45
C GLN A 314 -5.24 -6.43 15.63
N LYS A 315 -5.91 -6.78 14.53
CA LYS A 315 -5.42 -7.82 13.59
C LYS A 315 -4.04 -7.46 13.06
N GLU A 316 -3.81 -6.23 12.61
CA GLU A 316 -2.50 -5.75 12.14
C GLU A 316 -1.42 -5.85 13.24
N LEU A 317 -1.75 -5.52 14.49
CA LEU A 317 -0.86 -5.67 15.63
C LEU A 317 -0.52 -7.13 15.91
N ASP A 318 -1.51 -8.04 15.92
CA ASP A 318 -1.30 -9.47 16.09
C ASP A 318 -0.46 -10.05 14.93
N ASP A 319 -0.69 -9.58 13.71
CA ASP A 319 0.11 -9.91 12.51
C ASP A 319 1.56 -9.43 12.63
N VAL A 320 1.83 -8.33 13.35
CA VAL A 320 3.19 -7.84 13.63
C VAL A 320 3.83 -8.60 14.80
N LEU A 321 3.07 -8.89 15.86
CA LEU A 321 3.55 -9.64 17.03
C LEU A 321 3.92 -11.08 16.66
N THR A 322 3.11 -11.75 15.85
CA THR A 322 3.42 -13.11 15.36
C THR A 322 4.65 -13.14 14.45
N LYS A 323 4.78 -12.20 13.51
CA LYS A 323 6.00 -12.05 12.69
C LYS A 323 7.24 -11.75 13.54
N ARG A 324 7.10 -10.96 14.61
CA ARG A 324 8.18 -10.66 15.55
C ARG A 324 8.59 -11.88 16.37
N ALA A 325 7.64 -12.64 16.92
CA ALA A 325 7.93 -13.88 17.63
C ALA A 325 8.70 -14.88 16.75
N GLN A 326 8.28 -15.07 15.49
CA GLN A 326 9.00 -15.89 14.51
C GLN A 326 10.43 -15.38 14.22
N GLN A 327 10.66 -14.07 14.23
CA GLN A 327 12.01 -13.50 14.08
C GLN A 327 12.87 -13.72 15.33
N GLU A 328 12.30 -13.61 16.52
CA GLU A 328 12.99 -13.84 17.80
C GLU A 328 13.34 -15.34 17.97
N GLU A 329 12.44 -16.26 17.58
CA GLU A 329 12.75 -17.69 17.46
C GLU A 329 13.89 -17.97 16.45
N GLN A 330 13.84 -17.36 15.27
CA GLN A 330 14.91 -17.51 14.27
C GLN A 330 16.25 -16.96 14.74
N LEU A 331 16.26 -15.88 15.54
CA LEU A 331 17.47 -15.35 16.16
C LEU A 331 18.00 -16.30 17.24
N HIS A 332 17.13 -16.79 18.13
CA HIS A 332 17.49 -17.78 19.13
C HIS A 332 18.08 -19.06 18.49
N CYS A 333 17.48 -19.58 17.42
CA CYS A 333 18.03 -20.73 16.67
C CYS A 333 19.38 -20.45 16.00
N LYS A 334 19.69 -19.18 15.64
CA LYS A 334 21.02 -18.78 15.14
C LYS A 334 22.02 -18.64 16.29
N GLU A 335 21.59 -18.13 17.44
CA GLU A 335 22.43 -17.96 18.63
C GLU A 335 22.81 -19.31 19.26
N VAL A 336 21.88 -20.26 19.37
CA VAL A 336 22.16 -21.65 19.79
C VAL A 336 23.23 -22.27 18.87
N LYS A 337 23.06 -22.17 17.54
CA LYS A 337 24.06 -22.67 16.58
C LYS A 337 25.40 -21.96 16.68
N LEU A 338 25.42 -20.65 16.93
CA LEU A 338 26.65 -19.90 17.17
C LEU A 338 27.35 -20.37 18.45
N ASN A 339 26.61 -20.66 19.51
CA ASN A 339 27.17 -21.13 20.77
C ASN A 339 27.62 -22.60 20.70
N GLU A 340 26.94 -23.47 19.94
CA GLU A 340 27.47 -24.79 19.56
C GLU A 340 28.81 -24.67 18.80
N MET A 341 28.89 -23.78 17.81
CA MET A 341 30.11 -23.59 17.02
C MET A 341 31.25 -23.00 17.85
N LYS A 342 30.98 -22.06 18.77
CA LYS A 342 31.96 -21.59 19.77
C LYS A 342 32.43 -22.71 20.68
N SER A 343 31.52 -23.59 21.14
CA SER A 343 31.88 -24.74 21.99
C SER A 343 32.81 -25.72 21.25
N ARG A 344 32.52 -26.01 19.97
CA ARG A 344 33.41 -26.81 19.09
C ARG A 344 34.75 -26.11 18.83
N GLN A 345 34.76 -24.79 18.68
CA GLN A 345 36.01 -24.03 18.58
C GLN A 345 36.84 -24.13 19.86
N MET A 346 36.22 -23.97 21.04
CA MET A 346 36.91 -24.10 22.32
C MET A 346 37.53 -25.50 22.51
N SER A 347 36.80 -26.58 22.20
CA SER A 347 37.36 -27.93 22.31
C SER A 347 38.51 -28.16 21.33
N LEU A 348 38.41 -27.67 20.09
CA LEU A 348 39.51 -27.73 19.11
C LEU A 348 40.71 -26.88 19.54
N GLU A 349 40.50 -25.73 20.18
CA GLU A 349 41.58 -24.92 20.77
C GLU A 349 42.24 -25.60 21.98
N GLU A 350 41.49 -26.40 22.75
CA GLU A 350 42.02 -27.23 23.84
C GLU A 350 42.82 -28.41 23.29
N GLU A 351 42.29 -29.15 22.31
CA GLU A 351 43.03 -30.18 21.56
C GLU A 351 44.33 -29.61 20.97
N ILE A 352 44.31 -28.43 20.34
CA ILE A 352 45.50 -27.77 19.80
C ILE A 352 46.50 -27.43 20.92
N LYS A 353 46.06 -26.99 22.11
CA LYS A 353 46.95 -26.75 23.26
C LYS A 353 47.55 -28.05 23.79
N GLU A 354 46.81 -29.16 23.80
CA GLU A 354 47.34 -30.49 24.15
C GLU A 354 48.34 -31.02 23.11
N PHE A 355 48.06 -30.85 21.82
CA PHE A 355 49.01 -31.16 20.74
C PHE A 355 50.28 -30.30 20.83
N GLN A 356 50.16 -28.99 21.07
CA GLN A 356 51.32 -28.13 21.36
C GLN A 356 52.07 -28.61 22.61
N GLY A 357 51.35 -29.03 23.67
CA GLY A 357 51.93 -29.59 24.89
C GLY A 357 52.68 -30.91 24.67
N THR A 358 52.24 -31.77 23.73
CA THR A 358 52.95 -33.00 23.35
C THR A 358 54.11 -32.75 22.40
N VAL A 359 53.96 -31.85 21.41
CA VAL A 359 55.06 -31.39 20.54
C VAL A 359 56.19 -30.77 21.38
N ASN A 360 55.89 -29.89 22.33
CA ASN A 360 56.89 -29.31 23.24
C ASN A 360 57.62 -30.38 24.08
N LYS A 361 56.94 -31.45 24.50
CA LYS A 361 57.59 -32.59 25.20
C LYS A 361 58.53 -33.35 24.25
N LEU A 362 58.07 -33.65 23.03
CA LEU A 362 58.86 -34.34 22.01
C LEU A 362 60.07 -33.52 21.54
N GLU A 363 59.92 -32.21 21.36
CA GLU A 363 61.02 -31.28 21.08
C GLU A 363 62.05 -31.27 22.21
N ASN A 364 61.59 -31.21 23.47
CA ASN A 364 62.50 -31.20 24.61
C ASN A 364 63.21 -32.54 24.78
N GLU A 365 62.57 -33.66 24.45
CA GLU A 365 63.24 -34.96 24.40
C GLU A 365 64.23 -35.02 23.24
N LEU A 366 63.87 -34.55 22.04
CA LEU A 366 64.79 -34.44 20.90
C LEU A 366 66.01 -33.57 21.23
N LYS A 367 65.83 -32.44 21.94
CA LYS A 367 66.92 -31.59 22.42
C LYS A 367 67.85 -32.33 23.40
N LYS A 368 67.32 -33.19 24.29
CA LYS A 368 68.15 -34.08 25.13
C LYS A 368 68.90 -35.13 24.29
N GLN A 369 68.23 -35.78 23.33
CA GLN A 369 68.86 -36.79 22.48
C GLN A 369 69.99 -36.17 21.64
N ILE A 370 69.80 -34.96 21.10
CA ILE A 370 70.85 -34.19 20.41
C ILE A 370 71.99 -33.82 21.37
N PHE A 371 71.69 -33.40 22.61
CA PHE A 371 72.72 -33.11 23.61
C PHE A 371 73.56 -34.36 23.94
N LEU A 372 72.92 -35.51 24.19
CA LEU A 372 73.58 -36.78 24.46
C LEU A 372 74.38 -37.27 23.24
N GLN A 373 73.86 -37.11 22.03
CA GLN A 373 74.57 -37.43 20.78
C GLN A 373 75.82 -36.55 20.62
N ASN A 374 75.72 -35.24 20.88
CA ASN A 374 76.84 -34.31 20.82
C ASN A 374 77.89 -34.62 21.89
N GLN A 375 77.47 -35.01 23.11
CA GLN A 375 78.37 -35.47 24.16
C GLN A 375 79.11 -36.75 23.73
N MET A 376 78.40 -37.78 23.26
CA MET A 376 79.03 -39.02 22.77
C MET A 376 79.94 -38.77 21.56
N GLN A 377 79.62 -37.81 20.69
CA GLN A 377 80.47 -37.43 19.56
C GLN A 377 81.74 -36.71 20.04
N ALA A 378 81.67 -35.85 21.05
CA ALA A 378 82.86 -35.22 21.65
C ALA A 378 83.73 -36.22 22.44
N GLU A 379 83.12 -37.16 23.16
CA GLU A 379 83.82 -38.27 23.82
C GLU A 379 84.49 -39.20 22.79
N LYS A 380 83.80 -39.48 21.68
CA LYS A 380 84.37 -40.21 20.54
C LYS A 380 85.56 -39.45 19.91
N GLU A 381 85.43 -38.15 19.65
CA GLU A 381 86.51 -37.33 19.09
C GLU A 381 87.73 -37.27 20.04
N HIS A 382 87.50 -37.23 21.36
CA HIS A 382 88.56 -37.36 22.36
C HIS A 382 89.26 -38.73 22.27
N LEU A 383 88.49 -39.83 22.21
CA LEU A 383 89.04 -41.19 22.06
C LEU A 383 89.77 -41.37 20.71
N GLU A 384 89.28 -40.77 19.62
CA GLU A 384 89.96 -40.76 18.32
C GLU A 384 91.27 -39.95 18.37
N GLN A 385 91.34 -38.87 19.16
CA GLN A 385 92.59 -38.13 19.43
C GLN A 385 93.56 -38.91 20.33
N GLU A 386 93.08 -39.62 21.36
CA GLU A 386 93.91 -40.52 22.17
C GLU A 386 94.47 -41.68 21.34
N ILE A 387 93.66 -42.25 20.44
CA ILE A 387 94.11 -43.27 19.49
C ILE A 387 95.12 -42.69 18.50
N ALA A 388 94.87 -41.51 17.94
CA ALA A 388 95.80 -40.86 17.00
C ALA A 388 97.14 -40.48 17.64
N THR A 389 97.13 -39.96 18.87
CA THR A 389 98.37 -39.66 19.61
C THR A 389 99.10 -40.93 20.02
N ARG A 390 98.39 -41.97 20.49
CA ARG A 390 98.99 -43.28 20.80
C ARG A 390 99.56 -43.98 19.56
N ASN A 391 98.91 -43.85 18.40
CA ASN A 391 99.43 -44.33 17.12
C ASN A 391 100.66 -43.51 16.67
N SER A 392 100.68 -42.18 16.87
CA SER A 392 101.87 -41.37 16.60
C SER A 392 103.06 -41.74 17.49
N ILE A 393 102.81 -42.10 18.76
CA ILE A 393 103.83 -42.62 19.67
C ILE A 393 104.31 -44.00 19.19
N HIS A 394 103.38 -44.91 18.86
CA HIS A 394 103.72 -46.24 18.33
C HIS A 394 104.55 -46.16 17.04
N GLU A 395 104.20 -45.29 16.09
CA GLU A 395 104.99 -45.13 14.87
C GLU A 395 106.36 -44.50 15.14
N LYS A 396 106.49 -43.56 16.09
CA LYS A 396 107.81 -43.06 16.52
C LYS A 396 108.67 -44.12 17.19
N ASP A 397 108.07 -45.01 17.98
CA ASP A 397 108.78 -46.14 18.60
C ASP A 397 109.10 -47.24 17.58
N ARG A 398 108.27 -47.41 16.55
CA ARG A 398 108.55 -48.25 15.36
C ARG A 398 109.67 -47.66 14.51
N GLU A 399 109.70 -46.35 14.30
CA GLU A 399 110.79 -45.62 13.63
C GLU A 399 112.10 -45.82 14.39
N ARG A 400 112.12 -45.61 15.72
CA ARG A 400 113.27 -45.90 16.59
C ARG A 400 113.72 -47.36 16.51
N LEU A 401 112.80 -48.32 16.46
CA LEU A 401 113.12 -49.73 16.29
C LEU A 401 113.69 -50.05 14.90
N LEU A 402 113.24 -49.35 13.85
CA LEU A 402 113.79 -49.46 12.49
C LEU A 402 115.16 -48.77 12.37
N GLU A 403 115.39 -47.66 13.08
CA GLU A 403 116.68 -46.98 13.21
C GLU A 403 117.68 -47.87 13.95
N MET A 404 117.31 -48.43 15.12
CA MET A 404 118.09 -49.47 15.78
C MET A 404 118.35 -50.70 14.90
N GLN A 405 117.37 -51.12 14.07
CA GLN A 405 117.58 -52.22 13.12
C GLN A 405 118.54 -51.82 11.99
N ALA A 406 118.52 -50.56 11.54
CA ALA A 406 119.49 -50.03 10.58
C ALA A 406 120.89 -49.98 11.18
N ASP A 407 121.05 -49.53 12.43
CA ASP A 407 122.34 -49.57 13.13
C ASP A 407 122.86 -50.99 13.34
N VAL A 408 121.99 -51.95 13.71
CA VAL A 408 122.38 -53.36 13.78
C VAL A 408 122.79 -53.91 12.40
N LYS A 409 122.14 -53.48 11.31
CA LYS A 409 122.57 -53.80 9.93
C LYS A 409 123.90 -53.14 9.58
N ASN A 410 124.12 -51.88 9.94
CA ASN A 410 125.36 -51.15 9.70
C ASN A 410 126.53 -51.78 10.46
N LEU A 411 126.36 -52.05 11.76
CA LEU A 411 127.37 -52.72 12.60
C LEU A 411 127.68 -54.14 12.12
N SER A 412 126.68 -54.90 11.64
CA SER A 412 126.91 -56.23 11.08
C SER A 412 127.51 -56.19 9.66
N ALA A 413 127.23 -55.18 8.85
CA ALA A 413 127.90 -54.91 7.59
C ALA A 413 129.38 -54.56 7.80
N VAL A 414 129.69 -53.62 8.71
CA VAL A 414 131.07 -53.28 9.10
C VAL A 414 131.81 -54.51 9.63
N ARG A 415 131.15 -55.38 10.42
CA ARG A 415 131.74 -56.64 10.89
C ARG A 415 132.11 -57.60 9.74
N VAL A 416 131.28 -57.68 8.70
CA VAL A 416 131.57 -58.49 7.49
C VAL A 416 132.66 -57.83 6.64
N GLU A 417 132.65 -56.50 6.49
CA GLU A 417 133.64 -55.76 5.72
C GLU A 417 135.05 -55.85 6.34
N LEU A 418 135.15 -55.79 7.67
CA LEU A 418 136.39 -56.04 8.41
C LEU A 418 136.87 -57.50 8.26
N MET A 419 135.95 -58.47 8.29
CA MET A 419 136.29 -59.89 8.10
C MET A 419 136.81 -60.18 6.69
N ASN A 420 136.22 -59.55 5.66
CA ASN A 420 136.69 -59.65 4.28
C ASN A 420 138.06 -58.97 4.10
N ARG A 421 138.26 -57.76 4.64
CA ARG A 421 139.57 -57.05 4.58
C ARG A 421 140.73 -57.90 5.12
N ILE A 422 140.52 -58.63 6.22
CA ILE A 422 141.54 -59.54 6.79
C ILE A 422 141.88 -60.68 5.82
N ALA A 423 140.88 -61.27 5.16
CA ALA A 423 141.10 -62.32 4.17
C ALA A 423 141.79 -61.80 2.89
N GLU A 424 141.46 -60.59 2.45
CA GLU A 424 142.10 -59.90 1.32
C GLU A 424 143.59 -59.63 1.60
N GLU A 425 143.94 -59.12 2.78
CA GLU A 425 145.35 -58.87 3.16
C GLU A 425 146.16 -60.17 3.28
N GLU A 426 145.59 -61.25 3.83
CA GLU A 426 146.26 -62.55 3.88
C GLU A 426 146.51 -63.16 2.49
N LYS A 427 145.72 -62.80 1.48
CA LYS A 427 145.92 -63.20 0.08
C LYS A 427 147.00 -62.33 -0.57
N ILE A 428 146.89 -61.01 -0.49
CA ILE A 428 147.84 -60.05 -1.07
C ILE A 428 149.27 -60.28 -0.52
N LYS A 429 149.39 -60.58 0.78
CA LYS A 429 150.67 -60.93 1.43
C LYS A 429 151.36 -62.16 0.82
N LYS A 430 150.59 -63.15 0.34
CA LYS A 430 151.11 -64.36 -0.31
C LYS A 430 151.48 -64.12 -1.78
N GLU A 431 150.75 -63.26 -2.48
CA GLU A 431 151.03 -62.89 -3.87
C GLU A 431 152.27 -61.98 -3.98
N LEU A 432 152.41 -60.96 -3.11
CA LEU A 432 153.59 -60.06 -3.09
C LEU A 432 154.92 -60.80 -2.83
N HIS A 433 154.91 -61.82 -1.97
CA HIS A 433 156.10 -62.65 -1.71
C HIS A 433 156.55 -63.43 -2.96
N LYS A 434 155.63 -63.73 -3.88
CA LYS A 434 155.91 -64.44 -5.13
C LYS A 434 156.49 -63.48 -6.17
N SER A 435 155.83 -62.33 -6.38
CA SER A 435 156.25 -61.32 -7.35
C SER A 435 157.64 -60.73 -7.07
N LEU A 436 158.04 -60.59 -5.81
CA LEU A 436 159.38 -60.12 -5.44
C LEU A 436 160.49 -61.10 -5.89
N SER A 437 160.24 -62.41 -5.81
CA SER A 437 161.21 -63.44 -6.24
C SER A 437 161.36 -63.47 -7.77
N GLU A 438 160.30 -63.19 -8.51
CA GLU A 438 160.28 -63.16 -9.97
C GLU A 438 160.94 -61.89 -10.53
N LEU A 439 160.71 -60.72 -9.92
CA LEU A 439 161.37 -59.46 -10.29
C LEU A 439 162.90 -59.51 -10.11
N GLN A 440 163.39 -60.13 -9.03
CA GLN A 440 164.83 -60.22 -8.77
C GLN A 440 165.55 -61.02 -9.87
N LYS A 441 164.97 -62.14 -10.34
CA LYS A 441 165.50 -62.90 -11.49
C LYS A 441 165.46 -62.14 -12.82
N HIS A 442 164.46 -61.26 -13.01
CA HIS A 442 164.36 -60.46 -14.23
C HIS A 442 165.44 -59.36 -14.29
N GLN A 443 165.86 -58.81 -13.15
CA GLN A 443 166.89 -57.77 -13.11
C GLN A 443 168.29 -58.31 -13.47
N GLU A 444 168.63 -59.51 -13.03
CA GLU A 444 169.93 -60.15 -13.31
C GLU A 444 170.12 -60.42 -14.82
N SER A 445 169.12 -61.02 -15.49
CA SER A 445 169.20 -61.35 -16.92
C SER A 445 169.35 -60.11 -17.83
N LYS A 446 168.68 -58.99 -17.50
CA LYS A 446 168.84 -57.74 -18.26
C LYS A 446 170.17 -57.03 -18.05
N HIS A 447 170.88 -57.30 -16.96
CA HIS A 447 172.25 -56.80 -16.79
C HIS A 447 173.23 -57.53 -17.71
N GLU A 448 173.05 -58.84 -17.88
CA GLU A 448 173.92 -59.70 -18.68
C GLU A 448 173.73 -59.46 -20.20
N GLU A 449 172.48 -59.26 -20.67
CA GLU A 449 172.19 -58.79 -22.03
C GLU A 449 172.94 -57.48 -22.36
N MET A 450 172.85 -56.47 -21.49
CA MET A 450 173.48 -55.15 -21.69
C MET A 450 175.02 -55.23 -21.77
N ALA A 451 175.63 -56.16 -21.03
CA ALA A 451 177.06 -56.43 -21.08
C ALA A 451 177.52 -57.08 -22.41
N SER A 452 176.61 -57.75 -23.14
CA SER A 452 176.91 -58.32 -24.46
C SER A 452 176.86 -57.28 -25.58
N ALA A 453 175.80 -56.46 -25.63
CA ALA A 453 175.61 -55.45 -26.67
C ALA A 453 176.75 -54.40 -26.71
N ASN A 454 177.29 -54.03 -25.53
CA ASN A 454 178.44 -53.12 -25.43
C ASN A 454 179.74 -53.66 -26.05
N ARG A 455 179.88 -54.99 -26.24
CA ARG A 455 181.06 -55.58 -26.92
C ARG A 455 180.90 -55.48 -28.44
N GLN A 456 179.69 -55.73 -28.95
CA GLN A 456 179.36 -55.64 -30.38
C GLN A 456 179.66 -54.24 -30.94
N LEU A 457 179.12 -53.20 -30.28
CA LEU A 457 179.27 -51.80 -30.68
C LEU A 457 180.70 -51.26 -30.60
N LYS A 458 181.64 -51.98 -29.98
CA LYS A 458 183.07 -51.61 -29.97
C LYS A 458 183.77 -52.05 -31.25
N MET A 459 183.46 -53.24 -31.76
CA MET A 459 184.08 -53.78 -32.98
C MET A 459 183.68 -52.96 -34.22
N GLU A 460 182.41 -52.58 -34.33
CA GLU A 460 181.90 -51.75 -35.44
C GLU A 460 182.61 -50.39 -35.53
N ARG A 461 182.94 -49.77 -34.39
CA ARG A 461 183.69 -48.49 -34.34
C ARG A 461 185.12 -48.63 -34.82
N GLU A 462 185.76 -49.77 -34.55
CA GLU A 462 187.15 -50.03 -34.94
C GLU A 462 187.24 -50.30 -36.46
N VAL A 463 186.25 -50.97 -37.06
CA VAL A 463 186.12 -51.13 -38.53
C VAL A 463 185.92 -49.78 -39.23
N HIS A 464 184.93 -48.99 -38.81
CA HIS A 464 184.63 -47.70 -39.45
C HIS A 464 185.78 -46.67 -39.33
N GLN A 465 186.66 -46.79 -38.33
CA GLN A 465 187.87 -45.96 -38.25
C GLN A 465 188.92 -46.33 -39.30
N GLN A 466 189.03 -47.60 -39.69
CA GLN A 466 189.91 -48.05 -40.77
C GLN A 466 189.39 -47.63 -42.15
N GLU A 467 188.09 -47.83 -42.42
CA GLU A 467 187.45 -47.41 -43.69
C GLU A 467 187.61 -45.90 -43.94
N LEU A 468 187.55 -45.08 -42.89
CA LEU A 468 187.82 -43.64 -42.93
C LEU A 468 189.29 -43.25 -43.13
N ALA A 469 190.24 -44.19 -43.02
CA ALA A 469 191.64 -43.96 -43.36
C ALA A 469 191.88 -44.21 -44.87
N ASP A 470 191.36 -45.32 -45.39
CA ASP A 470 191.60 -45.74 -46.77
C ASP A 470 190.91 -44.79 -47.78
N LEU A 471 189.68 -44.35 -47.51
CA LEU A 471 188.99 -43.33 -48.32
C LEU A 471 189.72 -41.97 -48.39
N ARG A 472 190.56 -41.64 -47.39
CA ARG A 472 191.38 -40.42 -47.41
C ARG A 472 192.59 -40.54 -48.33
N LEU A 473 193.16 -41.75 -48.48
CA LEU A 473 194.23 -42.02 -49.43
C LEU A 473 193.71 -41.96 -50.88
N GLU A 474 192.53 -42.50 -51.15
CA GLU A 474 191.90 -42.39 -52.47
C GLU A 474 191.60 -40.93 -52.86
N LEU A 475 191.03 -40.15 -51.94
CA LEU A 475 190.79 -38.72 -52.14
C LEU A 475 192.08 -37.93 -52.43
N HIS A 476 193.18 -38.27 -51.76
CA HIS A 476 194.49 -37.65 -52.00
C HIS A 476 195.03 -37.95 -53.40
N ASN A 477 194.98 -39.22 -53.82
CA ASN A 477 195.40 -39.66 -55.15
C ASN A 477 194.53 -39.04 -56.27
N ALA A 478 193.22 -38.96 -56.07
CA ALA A 478 192.30 -38.30 -57.00
C ALA A 478 192.63 -36.80 -57.17
N LYS A 479 192.96 -36.09 -56.08
CA LYS A 479 193.35 -34.68 -56.12
C LYS A 479 194.59 -34.46 -56.99
N ILE A 480 195.66 -35.22 -56.76
CA ILE A 480 196.93 -35.10 -57.53
C ILE A 480 196.68 -35.25 -59.03
N LYS A 481 195.85 -36.24 -59.41
CA LYS A 481 195.49 -36.51 -60.81
C LYS A 481 194.66 -35.37 -61.44
N HIS A 482 193.77 -34.75 -60.66
CA HIS A 482 193.00 -33.60 -61.11
C HIS A 482 193.87 -32.33 -61.26
N GLU A 483 194.83 -32.12 -60.35
CA GLU A 483 195.75 -30.98 -60.35
C GLU A 483 196.66 -30.99 -61.59
N GLN A 484 197.09 -32.17 -62.06
CA GLN A 484 197.83 -32.37 -63.31
C GLN A 484 197.01 -32.00 -64.54
N ASN A 485 195.77 -32.50 -64.67
CA ASN A 485 194.87 -32.16 -65.78
C ASN A 485 194.58 -30.65 -65.87
N ILE A 486 194.48 -29.96 -64.73
CA ILE A 486 194.28 -28.49 -64.68
C ILE A 486 195.50 -27.74 -65.26
N GLN A 487 196.71 -28.24 -65.05
CA GLN A 487 197.93 -27.62 -65.60
C GLN A 487 198.01 -27.76 -67.13
N GLU A 488 197.58 -28.90 -67.71
CA GLU A 488 197.50 -29.07 -69.16
C GLU A 488 196.41 -28.23 -69.81
N LEU A 489 195.20 -28.18 -69.23
CA LEU A 489 194.11 -27.31 -69.69
C LEU A 489 194.52 -25.83 -69.67
N THR A 490 195.25 -25.40 -68.63
CA THR A 490 195.80 -24.04 -68.51
C THR A 490 196.84 -23.73 -69.60
N LYS A 491 197.53 -24.74 -70.13
CA LYS A 491 198.49 -24.59 -71.24
C LYS A 491 197.77 -24.44 -72.59
N LEU A 492 196.74 -25.25 -72.85
CA LEU A 492 195.92 -25.17 -74.06
C LEU A 492 195.13 -23.84 -74.15
N LEU A 493 194.56 -23.36 -73.05
CA LEU A 493 193.86 -22.07 -73.00
C LEU A 493 194.79 -20.87 -73.30
N LYS A 494 196.08 -20.96 -72.92
CA LYS A 494 197.08 -19.94 -73.27
C LYS A 494 197.42 -19.95 -74.75
N GLN A 495 197.40 -21.11 -75.40
CA GLN A 495 197.60 -21.24 -76.86
C GLN A 495 196.43 -20.58 -77.61
N GLN A 496 195.20 -21.04 -77.38
CA GLN A 496 194.01 -20.52 -78.07
C GLN A 496 193.80 -19.00 -77.84
N LYS A 497 194.15 -18.49 -76.66
CA LYS A 497 194.10 -17.05 -76.39
C LYS A 497 195.08 -16.26 -77.27
N ALA A 498 196.30 -16.76 -77.49
CA ALA A 498 197.29 -16.08 -78.32
C ALA A 498 196.84 -16.02 -79.80
N ASP A 499 196.20 -17.08 -80.29
CA ASP A 499 195.66 -17.15 -81.66
C ASP A 499 194.46 -16.20 -81.82
N ALA A 500 193.56 -16.13 -80.82
CA ALA A 500 192.48 -15.14 -80.78
C ALA A 500 193.01 -13.69 -80.72
N ASP A 501 194.03 -13.41 -79.88
CA ASP A 501 194.70 -12.11 -79.78
C ASP A 501 195.49 -11.74 -81.07
N ALA A 502 195.68 -12.67 -82.01
CA ALA A 502 196.19 -12.39 -83.36
C ALA A 502 195.04 -12.05 -84.33
N GLN A 503 193.93 -12.81 -84.33
CA GLN A 503 192.74 -12.50 -85.14
C GLN A 503 192.13 -11.13 -84.77
N ILE A 504 192.06 -10.81 -83.48
CA ILE A 504 191.63 -9.51 -82.95
C ILE A 504 192.53 -8.36 -83.46
N ARG A 505 193.79 -8.62 -83.86
CA ARG A 505 194.67 -7.61 -84.47
C ARG A 505 194.39 -7.37 -85.96
N MET A 506 193.97 -8.39 -86.72
CA MET A 506 193.50 -8.19 -88.10
C MET A 506 192.16 -7.44 -88.12
N LEU A 507 191.19 -7.91 -87.34
CA LEU A 507 189.85 -7.30 -87.24
C LEU A 507 189.89 -5.83 -86.77
N LYS A 508 190.90 -5.45 -85.96
CA LYS A 508 191.13 -4.04 -85.56
C LYS A 508 191.71 -3.17 -86.68
N MET A 509 192.35 -3.75 -87.68
CA MET A 509 192.84 -3.05 -88.87
C MET A 509 191.67 -2.82 -89.84
N GLU A 510 190.89 -3.86 -90.11
CA GLU A 510 189.66 -3.83 -90.92
C GLU A 510 188.61 -2.85 -90.33
N LEU A 511 188.43 -2.83 -89.00
CA LEU A 511 187.52 -1.89 -88.32
C LEU A 511 187.94 -0.40 -88.46
N VAL A 512 189.21 -0.12 -88.76
CA VAL A 512 189.67 1.24 -89.09
C VAL A 512 189.32 1.60 -90.54
N GLU A 513 189.34 0.63 -91.46
CA GLU A 513 188.84 0.80 -92.83
C GLU A 513 187.31 0.94 -92.88
N GLU A 514 186.53 0.09 -92.18
CA GLU A 514 185.06 0.22 -92.12
C GLU A 514 184.62 1.56 -91.52
N LYS A 515 185.35 2.11 -90.55
CA LYS A 515 185.08 3.45 -90.00
C LYS A 515 185.29 4.59 -91.00
N SER A 516 185.92 4.34 -92.15
CA SER A 516 185.92 5.29 -93.27
C SER A 516 184.62 5.23 -94.09
N ILE A 517 183.99 4.05 -94.18
CA ILE A 517 182.79 3.77 -94.98
C ILE A 517 181.50 4.22 -94.26
N VAL A 518 181.36 3.88 -92.97
CA VAL A 518 180.21 4.27 -92.14
C VAL A 518 180.03 5.80 -92.11
N LYS A 519 181.12 6.55 -92.30
CA LYS A 519 181.16 8.01 -92.31
C LYS A 519 180.42 8.65 -93.51
N THR A 520 180.12 7.88 -94.56
CA THR A 520 179.38 8.33 -95.76
C THR A 520 178.06 7.58 -96.00
N GLN A 521 177.82 6.44 -95.36
CA GLN A 521 176.49 5.82 -95.34
C GLN A 521 175.43 6.58 -94.52
N SER A 522 175.81 7.66 -93.82
CA SER A 522 174.88 8.62 -93.20
C SER A 522 173.86 9.27 -94.17
N GLN A 523 174.00 9.05 -95.49
CA GLN A 523 172.99 9.39 -96.50
C GLN A 523 171.80 8.41 -96.57
N GLN A 524 171.88 7.20 -96.00
CA GLN A 524 170.76 6.24 -96.00
C GLN A 524 169.68 6.50 -94.91
N LEU A 525 169.80 7.62 -94.22
CA LEU A 525 168.78 8.24 -93.35
C LEU A 525 167.40 8.37 -94.06
N GLU A 526 167.39 8.41 -95.39
CA GLU A 526 166.22 8.60 -96.26
C GLU A 526 165.16 7.48 -96.24
N LYS A 527 165.47 6.27 -95.74
CA LYS A 527 164.55 5.10 -95.84
C LYS A 527 164.05 4.50 -94.53
N ILE A 528 164.02 5.35 -93.49
CA ILE A 528 163.05 5.24 -92.38
C ILE A 528 161.64 5.54 -92.95
N LYS A 529 161.14 4.63 -93.78
CA LYS A 529 159.92 4.83 -94.60
C LYS A 529 159.13 3.55 -94.86
N VAL A 530 159.79 2.42 -95.14
CA VAL A 530 159.11 1.18 -95.58
C VAL A 530 158.62 0.32 -94.40
N GLU A 531 159.20 0.48 -93.20
CA GLU A 531 158.65 -0.13 -91.97
C GLU A 531 157.25 0.41 -91.62
N CYS A 532 156.85 1.56 -92.17
CA CYS A 532 155.49 2.08 -92.02
C CYS A 532 154.46 1.40 -92.93
N ASP A 533 154.87 0.84 -94.07
CA ASP A 533 153.91 0.36 -95.09
C ASP A 533 153.24 -0.96 -94.67
N LYS A 534 154.01 -1.94 -94.17
CA LYS A 534 153.52 -3.33 -94.09
C LYS A 534 152.67 -3.66 -92.84
N LEU A 535 152.76 -2.87 -91.78
CA LEU A 535 151.84 -2.94 -90.64
C LEU A 535 150.38 -2.59 -91.03
N THR A 536 150.17 -2.07 -92.26
CA THR A 536 148.84 -1.82 -92.82
C THR A 536 148.12 -3.12 -93.23
N GLU A 537 148.83 -4.15 -93.72
CA GLU A 537 148.19 -5.34 -94.31
C GLU A 537 147.49 -6.20 -93.24
N GLU A 538 148.14 -6.44 -92.09
CA GLU A 538 147.63 -7.27 -90.99
C GLU A 538 146.32 -6.75 -90.39
N LEU A 539 146.06 -5.44 -90.49
CA LEU A 539 144.82 -4.82 -90.02
C LEU A 539 143.63 -5.14 -90.95
N THR A 540 143.85 -5.14 -92.26
CA THR A 540 142.76 -5.21 -93.27
C THR A 540 142.00 -6.53 -93.27
N GLN A 541 142.67 -7.67 -93.11
CA GLN A 541 142.01 -8.97 -93.21
C GLN A 541 141.16 -9.29 -91.97
N CYS A 542 141.47 -8.67 -90.82
CA CYS A 542 140.64 -8.72 -89.61
C CYS A 542 139.27 -8.02 -89.79
N GLU A 543 139.17 -7.07 -90.73
CA GLU A 543 137.91 -6.38 -91.03
C GLU A 543 136.94 -7.23 -91.87
N GLU A 544 137.44 -8.18 -92.69
CA GLU A 544 136.59 -9.01 -93.56
C GLU A 544 135.65 -9.93 -92.78
N GLU A 545 136.09 -10.51 -91.65
CA GLU A 545 135.25 -11.33 -90.77
C GLU A 545 134.03 -10.56 -90.25
N ASN A 546 134.16 -9.25 -90.06
CA ASN A 546 133.09 -8.37 -89.58
C ASN A 546 131.99 -8.11 -90.64
N THR A 547 132.27 -8.34 -91.93
CA THR A 547 131.34 -8.02 -93.02
C THR A 547 130.36 -9.16 -93.34
N LYS A 548 130.79 -10.42 -93.26
CA LYS A 548 129.91 -11.57 -93.58
C LYS A 548 128.77 -11.75 -92.58
N LEU A 549 129.01 -11.50 -91.29
CA LEU A 549 127.94 -11.43 -90.28
C LEU A 549 126.93 -10.29 -90.54
N ARG A 550 127.27 -9.30 -91.39
CA ARG A 550 126.36 -8.23 -91.85
C ARG A 550 125.61 -8.54 -93.15
N ARG A 551 125.90 -9.68 -93.80
CA ARG A 551 124.95 -10.45 -94.63
C ARG A 551 124.46 -11.66 -93.80
N LYS A 552 123.98 -11.41 -92.57
CA LYS A 552 122.55 -11.15 -92.31
C LYS A 552 121.61 -12.01 -93.15
N PHE A 553 120.69 -12.70 -92.47
CA PHE A 553 119.27 -12.34 -92.35
C PHE A 553 118.39 -12.09 -93.61
N GLU A 554 118.95 -12.21 -94.81
CA GLU A 554 118.25 -12.50 -96.06
C GLU A 554 117.72 -13.94 -96.01
N PHE A 555 118.61 -14.92 -95.73
CA PHE A 555 118.20 -16.32 -95.70
C PHE A 555 117.52 -16.72 -94.38
N VAL A 556 116.23 -16.37 -94.36
CA VAL A 556 115.09 -17.16 -93.88
C VAL A 556 115.28 -17.91 -92.53
N LYS A 557 114.65 -17.51 -91.41
CA LYS A 557 113.71 -16.37 -91.17
C LYS A 557 112.39 -16.42 -91.98
N GLN A 558 112.18 -17.47 -92.77
CA GLN A 558 110.94 -17.78 -93.51
C GLN A 558 110.64 -19.29 -93.53
N GLU A 559 111.66 -20.14 -93.39
CA GLU A 559 111.56 -21.57 -93.06
C GLU A 559 112.45 -21.84 -91.82
N LEU A 560 112.14 -21.33 -90.64
CA LEU A 560 110.83 -21.35 -89.97
C LEU A 560 110.13 -22.71 -90.13
N GLU A 561 110.35 -23.69 -89.26
CA GLU A 561 110.20 -23.58 -87.79
C GLU A 561 108.79 -23.06 -87.35
N LYS A 562 108.00 -22.51 -88.29
CA LYS A 562 106.55 -22.25 -88.20
C LYS A 562 105.72 -23.48 -88.56
N LYS A 563 106.20 -24.34 -89.48
CA LYS A 563 105.37 -25.39 -90.08
C LYS A 563 105.46 -26.76 -89.40
N ASP A 564 106.62 -27.38 -89.29
CA ASP A 564 106.67 -28.78 -88.84
C ASP A 564 106.23 -29.00 -87.38
N LYS A 565 106.46 -28.03 -86.48
CA LYS A 565 105.88 -28.04 -85.13
C LYS A 565 104.36 -27.85 -85.11
N GLN A 566 103.79 -27.23 -86.14
CA GLN A 566 102.33 -27.15 -86.31
C GLN A 566 101.79 -28.48 -86.84
N ILE A 567 102.48 -29.07 -87.83
CA ILE A 567 102.10 -30.35 -88.45
C ILE A 567 102.18 -31.50 -87.44
N SER A 568 103.24 -31.59 -86.61
CA SER A 568 103.39 -32.65 -85.60
C SER A 568 102.18 -32.76 -84.65
N ASP A 569 101.72 -31.64 -84.11
CA ASP A 569 100.66 -31.62 -83.10
C ASP A 569 99.25 -31.70 -83.74
N GLU A 570 99.07 -31.13 -84.94
CA GLU A 570 97.85 -31.32 -85.74
C GLU A 570 97.74 -32.77 -86.24
N GLU A 571 98.84 -33.43 -86.60
CA GLU A 571 98.86 -34.83 -87.05
C GLU A 571 98.42 -35.81 -85.96
N ASP A 572 98.81 -35.65 -84.70
CA ASP A 572 98.33 -36.54 -83.63
C ASP A 572 96.91 -36.19 -83.13
N HIS A 573 96.34 -35.06 -83.56
CA HIS A 573 94.89 -34.86 -83.56
C HIS A 573 94.23 -35.57 -84.76
N LEU A 574 94.87 -35.54 -85.94
CA LEU A 574 94.40 -36.18 -87.16
C LEU A 574 94.52 -37.71 -87.14
N ARG A 575 95.50 -38.32 -86.48
CA ARG A 575 95.67 -39.79 -86.37
C ARG A 575 94.62 -40.43 -85.47
N ARG A 576 94.05 -39.67 -84.51
CA ARG A 576 92.82 -40.07 -83.80
C ARG A 576 91.60 -40.09 -84.73
N MET A 577 91.59 -39.27 -85.78
CA MET A 577 90.65 -39.32 -86.91
C MET A 577 91.00 -40.47 -87.88
N ASP A 578 92.28 -40.69 -88.16
CA ASP A 578 92.76 -41.67 -89.17
C ASP A 578 92.63 -43.12 -88.70
N LYS A 579 92.60 -43.33 -87.39
CA LYS A 579 92.18 -44.58 -86.73
C LYS A 579 90.71 -44.95 -87.03
N ALA A 580 89.89 -43.99 -87.44
CA ALA A 580 88.55 -44.21 -88.00
C ALA A 580 88.52 -44.22 -89.55
N ARG A 581 89.63 -43.88 -90.23
CA ARG A 581 89.74 -43.99 -91.69
C ARG A 581 90.13 -45.41 -92.10
N LEU A 582 91.37 -45.84 -91.81
CA LEU A 582 91.91 -47.06 -92.45
C LEU A 582 91.60 -48.39 -91.75
N GLN A 583 90.48 -48.42 -91.02
CA GLN A 583 89.57 -49.58 -91.03
C GLN A 583 89.31 -50.08 -92.48
N PHE A 584 89.33 -49.16 -93.48
CA PHE A 584 89.30 -49.52 -94.90
C PHE A 584 90.48 -50.39 -95.38
N LYS A 585 91.72 -50.30 -94.83
CA LYS A 585 92.88 -51.02 -95.42
C LYS A 585 92.97 -52.51 -95.08
N VAL A 586 92.10 -53.02 -94.21
CA VAL A 586 91.98 -54.47 -93.93
C VAL A 586 91.75 -55.27 -95.22
N GLN A 587 91.19 -54.63 -96.25
CA GLN A 587 91.05 -55.16 -97.61
C GLN A 587 92.35 -55.62 -98.28
N LEU A 588 93.50 -54.98 -98.02
CA LEU A 588 94.75 -55.23 -98.76
C LEU A 588 95.57 -56.40 -98.22
N HIS A 589 95.29 -56.84 -96.99
CA HIS A 589 95.87 -58.05 -96.38
C HIS A 589 95.63 -59.32 -97.23
N HIS A 590 94.63 -59.28 -98.12
CA HIS A 590 94.21 -60.38 -98.98
C HIS A 590 95.24 -60.80 -100.06
N LEU A 591 96.15 -59.91 -100.49
CA LEU A 591 96.94 -60.11 -101.72
C LEU A 591 98.34 -60.74 -101.53
N GLU A 592 99.03 -60.50 -100.41
CA GLU A 592 100.44 -60.93 -100.29
C GLU A 592 100.61 -62.44 -99.97
N MET A 593 99.54 -63.13 -99.56
CA MET A 593 99.56 -64.56 -99.21
C MET A 593 99.97 -65.49 -100.35
N GLU A 594 99.89 -65.06 -101.62
CA GLU A 594 100.15 -65.93 -102.78
C GLU A 594 101.64 -66.22 -103.03
N LYS A 595 102.54 -65.34 -102.59
CA LYS A 595 103.94 -65.36 -103.05
C LYS A 595 104.88 -66.30 -102.27
N GLU A 596 104.44 -66.78 -101.11
CA GLU A 596 105.15 -67.74 -100.25
C GLU A 596 105.54 -69.04 -101.01
N SER A 597 104.74 -69.40 -102.02
CA SER A 597 104.66 -70.77 -102.57
C SER A 597 105.84 -71.26 -103.43
N ILE A 598 106.79 -70.40 -103.83
CA ILE A 598 107.67 -70.71 -105.00
C ILE A 598 109.11 -71.12 -104.60
N LEU A 599 109.68 -70.59 -103.53
CA LEU A 599 111.11 -70.76 -103.21
C LEU A 599 111.50 -72.18 -102.73
N THR A 600 110.52 -72.99 -102.32
CA THR A 600 110.70 -74.34 -101.76
C THR A 600 111.34 -75.35 -102.72
N MET A 601 111.41 -75.05 -104.02
CA MET A 601 111.73 -76.03 -105.07
C MET A 601 113.23 -76.32 -105.27
N ILE A 602 114.13 -75.42 -104.88
CA ILE A 602 115.56 -75.46 -105.30
C ILE A 602 116.42 -76.34 -104.36
N GLY A 603 115.95 -76.65 -103.15
CA GLY A 603 116.73 -77.30 -102.10
C GLY A 603 116.93 -78.83 -102.21
N THR A 604 117.03 -79.39 -103.42
CA THR A 604 117.01 -80.87 -103.63
C THR A 604 118.08 -81.44 -104.55
N GLU A 605 118.74 -80.65 -105.40
CA GLU A 605 119.69 -81.20 -106.40
C GLU A 605 121.16 -81.26 -105.93
N ILE A 606 121.53 -80.53 -104.87
CA ILE A 606 122.94 -80.41 -104.43
C ILE A 606 123.41 -81.63 -103.61
N ASP A 607 122.52 -82.30 -102.89
CA ASP A 607 122.87 -83.44 -102.02
C ASP A 607 123.39 -84.67 -102.79
N ALA A 608 123.11 -84.76 -104.10
CA ALA A 608 123.43 -85.93 -104.93
C ALA A 608 124.93 -86.12 -105.24
N ALA A 609 125.80 -85.14 -104.93
CA ALA A 609 127.22 -85.16 -105.35
C ALA A 609 128.19 -85.82 -104.35
N CYS A 610 127.78 -86.12 -103.12
CA CYS A 610 128.70 -86.40 -102.01
C CYS A 610 129.32 -87.83 -101.98
N GLU A 611 128.73 -88.84 -102.60
CA GLU A 611 128.95 -90.24 -102.14
C GLU A 611 129.98 -91.10 -102.90
N ILE A 612 130.42 -90.72 -104.11
CA ILE A 612 130.99 -91.70 -105.06
C ILE A 612 132.48 -92.02 -104.89
N PHE A 613 133.33 -91.09 -104.45
CA PHE A 613 134.80 -91.31 -104.40
C PHE A 613 135.33 -92.04 -103.15
N SER A 614 134.44 -92.47 -102.25
CA SER A 614 134.80 -93.07 -100.94
C SER A 614 135.14 -94.58 -100.99
N ARG A 615 135.71 -95.11 -102.10
CA ARG A 615 135.81 -96.57 -102.31
C ARG A 615 136.97 -97.06 -103.22
N ASP A 616 138.22 -96.89 -102.78
CA ASP A 616 139.38 -97.76 -103.10
C ASP A 616 140.66 -97.20 -102.43
N SER A 617 141.72 -97.96 -102.12
CA SER A 617 141.87 -99.36 -101.66
C SER A 617 143.29 -99.52 -101.07
N MET A 618 143.52 -100.60 -100.30
CA MET A 618 144.76 -100.84 -99.56
C MET A 618 145.99 -101.06 -100.47
N GLU A 619 147.18 -100.62 -100.05
CA GLU A 619 148.26 -101.57 -99.71
C GLU A 619 149.49 -100.97 -98.97
N LYS A 620 150.26 -101.87 -98.34
CA LYS A 620 151.68 -101.74 -97.94
C LYS A 620 152.05 -100.75 -96.81
N PHE A 621 151.55 -101.10 -95.63
CA PHE A 621 152.41 -101.28 -94.43
C PHE A 621 153.71 -102.08 -94.78
N LYS A 622 154.83 -102.04 -94.05
CA LYS A 622 155.04 -101.67 -92.64
C LYS A 622 156.54 -101.38 -92.36
N VAL A 623 156.86 -100.20 -91.84
CA VAL A 623 157.59 -99.92 -90.57
C VAL A 623 157.06 -98.58 -90.08
#